data_AF-A0A366D8F6-F1
#
_entry.id   AF-A0A366D8F6-F1
#
_cell.length_a   1.000
_cell.length_b   1.000
_cell.length_c   1.000
_cell.angle_alpha   90.00
_cell.angle_beta   90.00
_cell.angle_gamma   90.00
#
_symmetry.space_group_name_H-M   'P 1'
#
loop_
_entity.id
_entity.type
_entity.pdbx_description
1 polymer ?
#
loop_
_entity_poly.entity_id
_entity_poly.type
_entity_poly.pdbx_seq_one_letter_code
_entity_poly.pdbx_strand_id
1 'polypeptide(L)'
;MSEYNTLYEFDASWKVTQLVVKRALDQVQSTLLVTFEREGQSITLAFERIDDPQNVMEMMDFQQITISEEVQTERDFCTIKIELFCDSYAEFWCDAITEKTSI
;
A
#
# COMPACT_ATOMS: atom_id res chain seq x y z
N MET A 1 0.22 -21.73 8.37
CA MET A 1 -0.36 -20.84 7.36
C MET A 1 -0.43 -19.49 8.02
N SER A 2 0.18 -18.46 7.44
CA SER A 2 0.10 -17.12 8.02
C SER A 2 -1.36 -16.68 8.04
N GLU A 3 -1.79 -16.12 9.17
CA GLU A 3 -3.08 -15.46 9.28
C GLU A 3 -2.91 -14.00 8.84
N TYR A 4 -3.90 -13.46 8.16
CA TYR A 4 -3.88 -12.07 7.69
C TYR A 4 -5.09 -11.33 8.23
N ASN A 5 -4.86 -10.14 8.74
CA ASN A 5 -5.90 -9.20 9.15
C ASN A 5 -6.04 -8.11 8.09
N THR A 6 -7.17 -8.06 7.38
CA THR A 6 -7.43 -7.03 6.38
C THR A 6 -7.60 -5.66 7.04
N LEU A 7 -6.79 -4.70 6.64
CA LEU A 7 -6.81 -3.32 7.12
C LEU A 7 -7.64 -2.42 6.21
N TYR A 8 -7.43 -2.54 4.90
CA TYR A 8 -8.12 -1.75 3.88
C TYR A 8 -8.42 -2.60 2.65
N GLU A 9 -9.52 -2.28 1.98
CA GLU A 9 -9.92 -2.86 0.70
C GLU A 9 -10.45 -1.75 -0.21
N PHE A 10 -9.87 -1.66 -1.41
CA PHE A 10 -10.27 -0.72 -2.44
C PHE A 10 -10.74 -1.50 -3.67
N ASP A 11 -12.00 -1.33 -4.04
CA ASP A 11 -12.55 -1.88 -5.28
C ASP A 11 -12.37 -0.90 -6.46
N ALA A 12 -12.86 -1.29 -7.64
CA ALA A 12 -12.73 -0.52 -8.87
C ALA A 12 -13.43 0.86 -8.86
N SER A 13 -14.27 1.16 -7.86
CA SER A 13 -14.88 2.48 -7.66
C SER A 13 -13.90 3.51 -7.09
N TRP A 14 -12.80 3.06 -6.49
CA TRP A 14 -11.71 3.92 -6.05
C TRP A 14 -10.71 4.18 -7.18
N LYS A 15 -10.05 5.32 -7.13
CA LYS A 15 -8.97 5.71 -8.04
C LYS A 15 -7.79 6.24 -7.25
N VAL A 16 -6.58 5.89 -7.69
CA VAL A 16 -5.37 6.55 -7.21
C VAL A 16 -5.25 7.91 -7.90
N THR A 17 -5.35 8.99 -7.12
CA THR A 17 -5.24 10.37 -7.64
C THR A 17 -3.88 10.99 -7.40
N GLN A 18 -3.13 10.46 -6.43
CA GLN A 18 -1.79 10.92 -6.12
C GLN A 18 -0.90 9.76 -5.68
N LEU A 19 0.33 9.73 -6.20
CA LEU A 19 1.36 8.77 -5.84
C LEU A 19 2.69 9.51 -5.64
N VAL A 20 3.22 9.46 -4.42
CA VAL A 20 4.46 10.15 -4.05
C VAL A 20 5.45 9.18 -3.42
N VAL A 21 6.55 8.91 -4.12
CA VAL A 21 7.69 8.17 -3.58
C VAL A 21 8.66 9.14 -2.91
N LYS A 22 8.92 8.95 -1.62
CA LYS A 22 9.93 9.68 -0.87
C LYS A 22 11.04 8.74 -0.45
N ARG A 23 12.28 9.12 -0.75
CA ARG A 23 13.47 8.43 -0.25
C ARG A 23 14.39 9.46 0.38
N ALA A 24 14.71 9.28 1.66
CA ALA A 24 15.70 10.10 2.33
C ALA A 24 17.11 9.67 1.90
N LEU A 25 18.04 10.62 1.73
CA LEU A 25 19.40 10.34 1.23
C LEU A 25 20.20 9.42 2.17
N ASP A 26 19.82 9.36 3.44
CA ASP A 26 20.42 8.54 4.50
C ASP A 26 19.70 7.20 4.72
N GLN A 27 18.59 6.94 4.01
CA GLN A 27 17.83 5.70 4.14
C GLN A 27 17.88 4.85 2.86
N VAL A 28 18.02 3.54 3.07
CA VAL A 28 18.00 2.55 1.98
C VAL A 28 16.57 2.37 1.46
N GLN A 29 15.59 2.43 2.34
CA GLN A 29 14.19 2.13 2.04
C GLN A 29 13.38 3.39 1.72
N SER A 30 12.31 3.23 0.93
CA SER A 30 11.46 4.33 0.48
C SER A 30 10.11 4.32 1.20
N THR A 31 9.53 5.51 1.37
CA THR A 31 8.13 5.71 1.78
C THR A 31 7.30 6.02 0.56
N LEU A 32 6.14 5.39 0.44
CA LEU A 32 5.15 5.72 -0.59
C LEU A 32 3.94 6.34 0.06
N LEU A 33 3.48 7.47 -0.48
CA LEU A 33 2.18 8.03 -0.14
C LEU A 33 1.26 7.83 -1.33
N VAL A 34 0.10 7.21 -1.10
CA VAL A 34 -0.93 7.00 -2.11
C VAL A 34 -2.23 7.62 -1.62
N THR A 35 -2.85 8.44 -2.47
CA THR A 35 -4.17 8.99 -2.22
C THR A 35 -5.18 8.24 -3.09
N PHE A 36 -6.13 7.61 -2.42
CA PHE A 36 -7.30 6.96 -3.02
C PHE A 36 -8.50 7.88 -2.90
N GLU A 37 -9.22 8.06 -4.00
CA GLU A 37 -10.46 8.83 -4.02
C GLU A 37 -11.61 8.02 -4.60
N ARG A 38 -12.78 8.23 -4.02
CA ARG A 38 -14.10 7.75 -4.48
C ARG A 38 -15.09 8.89 -4.22
N GLU A 39 -16.20 8.97 -4.94
CA GLU A 39 -17.21 10.04 -4.82
C GLU A 39 -17.37 10.62 -3.39
N GLY A 40 -16.78 11.80 -3.14
CA GLY A 40 -16.86 12.52 -1.87
C GLY A 40 -16.01 11.97 -0.71
N GLN A 41 -15.13 11.00 -0.95
CA GLN A 41 -14.23 10.36 0.01
C GLN A 41 -12.80 10.36 -0.52
N SER A 42 -11.84 10.72 0.34
CA SER A 42 -10.42 10.65 0.06
C SER A 42 -9.70 10.01 1.24
N ILE A 43 -8.83 9.04 0.96
CA ILE A 43 -8.01 8.34 1.94
C ILE A 43 -6.57 8.43 1.44
N THR A 44 -5.68 9.00 2.25
CA THR A 44 -4.25 8.99 1.95
C THR A 44 -3.54 8.02 2.87
N LEU A 45 -2.86 7.02 2.30
CA LEU A 45 -2.09 6.02 3.03
C LEU A 45 -0.60 6.23 2.79
N ALA A 46 0.18 6.22 3.86
CA ALA A 46 1.63 6.21 3.82
C ALA A 46 2.13 4.80 4.13
N PHE A 47 2.78 4.16 3.16
CA PHE A 47 3.45 2.87 3.26
C PHE A 47 4.93 3.11 3.59
N GLU A 48 5.36 2.63 4.76
CA GLU A 48 6.70 2.86 5.25
C GLU A 48 7.61 1.69 4.91
N ARG A 49 8.79 2.00 4.37
CA ARG A 49 9.86 1.02 4.09
C ARG A 49 9.44 -0.10 3.15
N ILE A 50 9.03 0.27 1.94
CA ILE A 50 8.68 -0.70 0.90
C ILE A 50 9.89 -1.51 0.47
N ASP A 51 9.70 -2.82 0.30
CA ASP A 51 10.72 -3.78 -0.10
C ASP A 51 10.99 -3.78 -1.62
N ASP A 52 9.94 -3.75 -2.43
CA ASP A 52 9.99 -3.75 -3.89
C ASP A 52 9.10 -2.64 -4.50
N PRO A 53 9.65 -1.43 -4.72
CA PRO A 53 8.89 -0.33 -5.27
C PRO A 53 8.59 -0.48 -6.78
N GLN A 54 9.02 -1.55 -7.45
CA GLN A 54 8.76 -1.74 -8.88
C GLN A 54 7.27 -1.90 -9.17
N ASN A 55 6.55 -2.59 -8.28
CA ASN A 55 5.13 -2.92 -8.42
C ASN A 55 4.17 -1.80 -7.98
N VAL A 56 4.71 -0.62 -7.66
CA VAL A 56 3.93 0.51 -7.15
C VAL A 56 3.15 1.22 -8.27
N MET A 57 3.66 1.16 -9.50
CA MET A 57 3.00 1.84 -10.64
C MET A 57 1.69 1.15 -11.05
N GLU A 58 1.60 -0.16 -10.81
CA GLU A 58 0.43 -1.01 -11.04
C GLU A 58 -0.76 -0.58 -10.17
N MET A 59 -0.51 0.15 -9.07
CA MET A 59 -1.57 0.76 -8.27
C MET A 59 -2.38 1.81 -9.02
N MET A 60 -1.88 2.36 -10.13
CA MET A 60 -2.63 3.36 -10.91
C MET A 60 -3.76 2.71 -11.73
N ASP A 61 -3.59 1.45 -12.15
CA ASP A 61 -4.49 0.72 -13.04
C ASP A 61 -5.18 -0.47 -12.35
N PHE A 62 -5.25 -0.44 -11.01
CA PHE A 62 -5.85 -1.52 -10.24
C PHE A 62 -7.36 -1.69 -10.49
N GLN A 63 -7.82 -2.94 -10.38
CA GLN A 63 -9.23 -3.31 -10.27
C GLN A 63 -9.62 -3.54 -8.82
N GLN A 64 -8.73 -4.13 -8.03
CA GLN A 64 -8.88 -4.29 -6.59
C GLN A 64 -7.53 -4.18 -5.89
N ILE A 65 -7.49 -3.54 -4.72
CA ILE A 65 -6.34 -3.53 -3.82
C ILE A 65 -6.79 -4.03 -2.46
N THR A 66 -6.06 -5.01 -1.93
CA THR A 66 -6.24 -5.49 -0.56
C THR A 66 -4.97 -5.19 0.22
N ILE A 67 -5.13 -4.53 1.37
CA ILE A 67 -4.02 -4.25 2.29
C ILE A 67 -4.28 -5.03 3.57
N SER A 68 -3.35 -5.90 3.94
CA SER A 68 -3.49 -6.77 5.11
C SER A 68 -2.20 -6.81 5.94
N GLU A 69 -2.35 -7.05 7.23
CA GLU A 69 -1.24 -7.29 8.15
C GLU A 69 -1.11 -8.80 8.40
N GLU A 70 0.09 -9.35 8.22
CA GLU A 70 0.43 -10.70 8.63
C GLU A 70 0.44 -10.78 10.16
N VAL A 71 -0.51 -11.51 10.74
CA VAL A 71 -0.61 -11.70 12.19
C VAL A 71 0.05 -13.01 12.61
N GLN A 72 0.50 -13.07 13.87
CA GLN A 72 1.20 -14.23 14.44
C GLN A 72 2.50 -14.62 13.71
N THR A 73 3.14 -13.64 13.08
CA THR A 73 4.46 -13.81 12.45
C THR A 73 5.58 -13.49 13.44
N GLU A 74 6.71 -14.21 13.35
CA GLU A 74 7.95 -13.87 14.08
C GLU A 74 8.76 -12.79 13.36
N ARG A 75 8.24 -12.25 12.23
CA ARG A 75 8.91 -11.19 11.46
C ARG A 75 8.71 -9.83 12.12
N ASP A 76 9.83 -9.11 12.28
CA ASP A 76 9.86 -7.73 12.77
C ASP A 76 9.67 -6.68 11.65
N PHE A 77 9.71 -7.08 10.38
CA PHE A 77 9.69 -6.20 9.19
C PHE A 77 8.82 -6.79 8.08
N CYS A 78 8.33 -5.92 7.18
CA CYS A 78 7.51 -6.29 6.03
C CYS A 78 6.32 -7.16 6.43
N THR A 79 5.56 -6.69 7.42
CA THR A 79 4.37 -7.39 7.94
C THR A 79 3.09 -6.96 7.22
N ILE A 80 3.11 -5.81 6.53
CA ILE A 80 1.97 -5.34 5.74
C ILE A 80 2.14 -5.83 4.30
N LYS A 81 1.17 -6.60 3.83
CA LYS A 81 1.05 -7.08 2.46
C LYS A 81 0.08 -6.19 1.69
N ILE A 82 0.49 -5.76 0.50
CA ILE A 82 -0.35 -5.04 -0.45
C ILE A 82 -0.53 -5.94 -1.68
N GLU A 83 -1.76 -6.36 -1.92
CA GLU A 83 -2.14 -7.17 -3.08
C GLU A 83 -2.83 -6.28 -4.11
N LEU A 84 -2.35 -6.31 -5.34
CA LEU A 84 -2.88 -5.57 -6.48
C LEU A 84 -3.46 -6.56 -7.50
N PHE A 85 -4.76 -6.47 -7.72
CA PHE A 85 -5.43 -7.18 -8.79
C PHE A 85 -5.64 -6.21 -9.94
N CYS A 86 -4.81 -6.32 -10.97
CA CYS A 86 -4.97 -5.62 -12.25
C CYS A 86 -4.99 -6.65 -13.41
N ASP A 87 -4.55 -6.29 -14.62
CA ASP A 87 -4.41 -7.24 -15.73
C ASP A 87 -3.51 -8.44 -15.36
N SER A 88 -2.54 -8.22 -14.47
CA SER A 88 -1.76 -9.25 -13.79
C SER A 88 -1.82 -9.06 -12.28
N TYR A 89 -1.69 -10.15 -11.52
CA TYR A 89 -1.51 -10.06 -10.08
C TYR A 89 -0.12 -9.50 -9.76
N ALA A 90 -0.07 -8.49 -8.89
CA ALA A 90 1.17 -7.97 -8.31
C ALA A 90 1.02 -7.84 -6.79
N GLU A 91 2.12 -7.95 -6.07
CA GLU A 91 2.15 -7.68 -4.64
C GLU A 91 3.46 -7.01 -4.24
N PHE A 92 3.42 -6.26 -3.15
CA PHE A 92 4.60 -5.72 -2.47
C PHE A 92 4.33 -5.62 -0.97
N TRP A 93 5.39 -5.43 -0.19
CA TRP A 93 5.31 -5.42 1.26
C TRP A 93 5.90 -4.13 1.85
N CYS A 94 5.42 -3.77 3.04
CA CYS A 94 5.96 -2.65 3.79
C CYS A 94 5.93 -2.93 5.30
N ASP A 95 6.71 -2.17 6.06
CA ASP A 95 6.84 -2.36 7.50
C ASP A 95 5.61 -1.83 8.25
N ALA A 96 5.02 -0.74 7.77
CA ALA A 96 3.89 -0.10 8.43
C ALA A 96 3.04 0.71 7.46
N ILE A 97 1.78 0.93 7.85
CA ILE A 97 0.85 1.81 7.15
C ILE A 97 0.28 2.87 8.10
N THR A 98 0.27 4.13 7.65
CA THR A 98 -0.34 5.22 8.41
C THR A 98 -1.30 6.01 7.54
N GLU A 99 -2.54 6.17 8.00
CA GLU A 99 -3.49 7.09 7.36
C GLU A 99 -3.09 8.54 7.64
N LYS A 100 -3.03 9.35 6.58
CA LYS A 100 -2.76 10.79 6.66
C LYS A 100 -4.05 11.54 6.35
N THR A 101 -4.44 12.43 7.26
CA THR A 101 -5.49 13.40 6.99
C THR A 101 -4.93 14.42 6.00
N SER A 102 -5.58 14.60 4.86
CA SER A 102 -5.31 15.72 3.95
C SER A 102 -5.44 17.03 4.74
N ILE A 103 -4.37 17.81 4.81
CA ILE A 103 -4.32 19.11 5.51
C ILE A 103 -5.08 20.15 4.70
#